data_AF-A0A653BFG7-F1
#
_entry.id   AF-A0A653BFG7-F1
#
_cell.length_a   1.000
_cell.length_b   1.000
_cell.length_c   1.000
_cell.angle_alpha   90.00
_cell.angle_beta   90.00
_cell.angle_gamma   90.00
#
_symmetry.space_group_name_H-M   'P 1'
#
loop_
_entity.id
_entity.type
_entity.pdbx_description
1 polymer ?
#
loop_
_entity_poly.entity_id
_entity_poly.type
_entity_poly.pdbx_seq_one_letter_code
_entity_poly.pdbx_strand_id
1 'polypeptide(L)'
;MEGYVPQREKVPCENCLGYFSSKLLYRHKKRCVQDKVASGMREGEKQLNLFIGFRVDRRLKEQVFPHMRADRVSFEAKKDHLICEFGTRYLKTHREKHFIYVTSRKMRELSKMLIEMRKIEPTITTLLSSLRPRYFEIFVEATKRIAKYDSEKDVYSSPTFAMNIVTSLKQCCDIAITFIYTKMWQTLLCLQQH
;
A
#
# COMPACT_ATOMS: atom_id res chain seq x y z
N MET A 1 -42.21 -6.48 -27.38
CA MET A 1 -41.37 -5.29 -27.58
C MET A 1 -40.82 -4.89 -26.22
N GLU A 2 -39.63 -5.38 -25.89
CA GLU A 2 -38.97 -5.10 -24.61
C GLU A 2 -38.37 -3.70 -24.62
N GLY A 3 -38.78 -2.88 -23.65
CA GLY A 3 -38.36 -1.50 -23.52
C GLY A 3 -36.92 -1.38 -23.05
N TYR A 4 -36.11 -0.69 -23.86
CA TYR A 4 -34.75 -0.26 -23.52
C TYR A 4 -34.79 0.75 -22.36
N VAL A 5 -34.16 0.40 -21.23
CA VAL A 5 -33.97 1.31 -20.08
C VAL A 5 -32.61 2.02 -20.24
N PRO A 6 -32.55 3.36 -20.35
CA PRO A 6 -31.27 4.05 -20.54
C PRO A 6 -30.39 3.90 -19.31
N GLN A 7 -29.13 3.50 -19.50
CA GLN A 7 -28.12 3.48 -18.44
C GLN A 7 -27.91 4.91 -17.94
N ARG A 8 -28.34 5.18 -16.71
CA ARG A 8 -28.23 6.52 -16.10
C ARG A 8 -26.76 6.91 -16.00
N GLU A 9 -26.38 7.90 -16.79
CA GLU A 9 -25.06 8.50 -16.86
C GLU A 9 -24.58 8.91 -15.45
N LYS A 10 -23.45 8.34 -15.02
CA LYS A 10 -22.83 8.65 -13.73
C LYS A 10 -21.65 9.58 -13.98
N VAL A 11 -21.66 10.72 -13.31
CA VAL A 11 -20.63 11.77 -13.44
C VAL A 11 -19.63 11.69 -12.27
N PRO A 12 -18.33 11.89 -12.52
CA PRO A 12 -17.32 11.91 -11.48
C PRO A 12 -17.35 13.21 -10.67
N CYS A 13 -17.07 13.12 -9.38
CA CYS A 13 -16.88 14.30 -8.53
C CYS A 13 -15.46 14.87 -8.70
N GLU A 14 -15.32 16.15 -8.99
CA GLU A 14 -14.01 16.81 -9.14
C GLU A 14 -13.13 16.74 -7.88
N ASN A 15 -13.74 16.63 -6.69
CA ASN A 15 -13.01 16.66 -5.42
C ASN A 15 -12.53 15.29 -4.91
N CYS A 16 -13.24 14.19 -5.24
CA CYS A 16 -12.87 12.85 -4.79
C CYS A 16 -12.85 11.78 -5.91
N LEU A 17 -13.19 12.18 -7.13
CA LEU A 17 -13.25 11.35 -8.34
C LEU A 17 -14.21 10.14 -8.23
N GLY A 18 -15.14 10.15 -7.26
CA GLY A 18 -16.19 9.16 -7.14
C GLY A 18 -17.31 9.37 -8.16
N TYR A 19 -17.86 8.28 -8.71
CA TYR A 19 -18.95 8.31 -9.70
C TYR A 19 -20.31 8.30 -9.01
N PHE A 20 -21.09 9.36 -9.22
CA PHE A 20 -22.42 9.53 -8.66
C PHE A 20 -23.42 9.80 -9.78
N SER A 21 -24.69 9.42 -9.57
CA SER A 21 -25.74 9.96 -10.45
C SER A 21 -25.80 11.48 -10.29
N SER A 22 -26.18 12.22 -11.33
CA SER A 22 -26.18 13.68 -11.32
C SER A 22 -26.92 14.28 -10.11
N LYS A 23 -27.99 13.61 -9.64
CA LYS A 23 -28.77 13.99 -8.44
C LYS A 23 -28.03 13.73 -7.12
N LEU A 24 -27.21 12.68 -7.04
CA LEU A 24 -26.43 12.34 -5.85
C LEU A 24 -25.14 13.15 -5.78
N LEU A 25 -24.57 13.55 -6.92
CA LEU A 25 -23.35 14.35 -7.00
C LEU A 25 -23.50 15.67 -6.24
N TYR A 26 -24.63 16.36 -6.37
CA TYR A 26 -24.88 17.62 -5.66
C TYR A 26 -24.87 17.43 -4.12
N ARG A 27 -25.51 16.38 -3.61
CA ARG A 27 -25.50 16.06 -2.16
C ARG A 27 -24.12 15.61 -1.68
N HIS A 28 -23.40 14.89 -2.52
CA HIS A 28 -22.03 14.47 -2.26
C HIS A 28 -21.07 15.65 -2.21
N LYS A 29 -21.11 16.59 -3.18
CA LYS A 29 -20.26 17.80 -3.22
C LYS A 29 -20.35 18.59 -1.90
N LYS A 30 -21.51 18.66 -1.25
CA LYS A 30 -21.70 19.32 0.05
C LYS A 30 -21.00 18.64 1.23
N ARG A 31 -20.71 17.34 1.16
CA ARG A 31 -20.05 16.55 2.22
C ARG A 31 -18.67 16.04 1.81
N CYS A 32 -18.22 16.36 0.59
CA CYS A 32 -16.97 15.89 0.03
C CYS A 32 -15.82 16.68 0.66
N VAL A 33 -15.13 16.06 1.62
CA VAL A 33 -13.99 16.65 2.33
C VAL A 33 -12.82 16.83 1.35
N GLN A 34 -12.30 18.05 1.26
CA GLN A 34 -11.11 18.39 0.48
C GLN A 34 -9.88 17.73 1.11
N ASP A 35 -9.28 16.74 0.44
CA ASP A 35 -7.84 16.52 0.56
C ASP A 35 -7.16 17.51 -0.38
N LYS A 36 -6.87 18.71 0.11
CA LYS A 36 -5.98 19.65 -0.59
C LYS A 36 -4.57 19.05 -0.60
N VAL A 37 -4.22 18.32 -1.66
CA VAL A 37 -2.81 17.99 -1.92
C VAL A 37 -2.48 18.34 -3.38
N ALA A 38 -1.46 19.19 -3.51
CA ALA A 38 -0.63 19.46 -4.67
C ALA A 38 -1.19 20.42 -5.74
N SER A 39 -1.14 21.73 -5.44
CA SER A 39 -0.79 22.72 -6.45
C SER A 39 0.74 22.77 -6.59
N GLY A 40 1.27 22.24 -7.69
CA GLY A 40 2.66 22.44 -8.13
C GLY A 40 3.47 21.14 -8.25
N MET A 41 3.37 20.46 -9.40
CA MET A 41 4.35 19.44 -9.77
C MET A 41 4.46 19.35 -11.29
N ARG A 42 5.69 19.35 -11.81
CA ARG A 42 6.03 19.54 -13.23
C ARG A 42 5.69 18.30 -14.05
N GLU A 43 5.45 18.51 -15.35
CA GLU A 43 4.97 17.56 -16.36
C GLU A 43 5.72 16.20 -16.45
N GLY A 44 6.91 16.06 -15.84
CA GLY A 44 7.76 14.87 -15.87
C GLY A 44 7.59 13.85 -14.74
N GLU A 45 6.75 14.13 -13.73
CA GLU A 45 6.60 13.27 -12.53
C GLU A 45 5.27 12.47 -12.51
N LYS A 46 4.62 12.33 -13.68
CA LYS A 46 3.33 11.62 -13.84
C LYS A 46 3.41 10.10 -13.65
N GLN A 47 4.59 9.51 -13.41
CA GLN A 47 4.75 8.06 -13.23
C GLN A 47 4.78 7.57 -11.78
N LEU A 48 4.61 8.44 -10.77
CA LEU A 48 4.66 8.00 -9.36
C LEU A 48 3.45 8.38 -8.49
N ASN A 49 2.40 8.96 -9.07
CA ASN A 49 1.14 9.29 -8.36
C ASN A 49 -0.04 8.43 -8.83
N LEU A 50 0.16 7.12 -8.96
CA LEU A 50 -0.89 6.16 -9.32
C LEU A 50 -1.78 5.70 -8.14
N PHE A 51 -1.80 6.43 -7.01
CA PHE A 51 -2.50 6.05 -5.77
C PHE A 51 -3.78 6.87 -5.50
N ILE A 52 -4.56 7.16 -6.54
CA ILE A 52 -5.87 7.81 -6.41
C ILE A 52 -6.91 6.73 -6.08
N GLY A 53 -7.33 6.65 -4.81
CA GLY A 53 -8.46 5.83 -4.37
C GLY A 53 -8.19 4.75 -3.31
N PHE A 54 -7.13 4.87 -2.52
CA PHE A 54 -6.81 3.89 -1.49
C PHE A 54 -7.87 3.84 -0.37
N ARG A 55 -8.65 2.76 -0.33
CA ARG A 55 -9.49 2.42 0.83
C ARG A 55 -8.82 1.30 1.62
N VAL A 56 -8.30 1.64 2.80
CA VAL A 56 -7.88 0.64 3.79
C VAL A 56 -9.06 -0.28 4.09
N ASP A 57 -8.82 -1.59 4.10
CA ASP A 57 -9.83 -2.57 4.49
C ASP A 57 -10.38 -2.28 5.90
N ARG A 58 -11.71 -2.34 6.03
CA ARG A 58 -12.41 -2.00 7.28
C ARG A 58 -11.93 -2.87 8.43
N ARG A 59 -11.73 -4.17 8.21
CA ARG A 59 -11.30 -5.13 9.24
C ARG A 59 -9.90 -4.78 9.71
N LEU A 60 -9.00 -4.39 8.80
CA LEU A 60 -7.66 -3.95 9.17
C LEU A 60 -7.70 -2.69 10.06
N LYS A 61 -8.51 -1.71 9.68
CA LYS A 61 -8.67 -0.44 10.42
C LYS A 61 -9.29 -0.64 11.80
N GLU A 62 -10.26 -1.53 11.93
CA GLU A 62 -11.00 -1.76 13.18
C GLU A 62 -10.31 -2.74 14.12
N GLN A 63 -9.64 -3.77 13.59
CA GLN A 63 -9.11 -4.87 14.42
C GLN A 63 -7.60 -4.78 14.62
N VAL A 64 -6.82 -4.36 13.62
CA VAL A 64 -5.35 -4.39 13.69
C VAL A 64 -4.78 -3.04 14.13
N PHE A 65 -5.24 -1.95 13.54
CA PHE A 65 -4.67 -0.61 13.80
C PHE A 65 -4.75 -0.16 15.27
N PRO A 66 -5.80 -0.48 16.04
CA PRO A 66 -5.87 -0.12 17.45
C PRO A 66 -4.87 -0.89 18.33
N HIS A 67 -4.43 -2.08 17.88
CA HIS A 67 -3.48 -2.93 18.61
C HIS A 67 -2.02 -2.63 18.25
N MET A 68 -1.80 -1.67 17.34
CA MET A 68 -0.47 -1.19 17.01
C MET A 68 -0.02 -0.11 18.01
N ARG A 69 1.23 -0.20 18.46
CA ARG A 69 1.86 0.85 19.28
C ARG A 69 1.79 2.21 18.57
N ALA A 70 1.50 3.29 19.29
CA ALA A 70 1.49 4.64 18.73
C ALA A 70 2.93 5.17 18.55
N ASP A 71 3.62 4.72 17.51
CA ASP A 71 4.97 5.16 17.16
C ASP A 71 5.12 5.43 15.66
N ARG A 72 6.29 5.98 15.28
CA ARG A 72 6.61 6.27 13.88
C ARG A 72 6.50 5.05 12.98
N VAL A 73 6.86 3.87 13.48
CA VAL A 73 6.76 2.61 12.71
C VAL A 73 5.30 2.32 12.38
N SER A 74 4.41 2.40 13.36
CA SER A 74 2.99 2.15 13.11
C SER A 74 2.35 3.25 12.27
N PHE A 75 2.81 4.49 12.36
CA PHE A 75 2.37 5.55 11.45
C PHE A 75 2.74 5.24 9.99
N GLU A 76 4.01 4.94 9.72
CA GLU A 76 4.49 4.61 8.37
C GLU A 76 3.82 3.33 7.83
N ALA A 77 3.59 2.32 8.67
CA ALA A 77 2.86 1.10 8.29
C ALA A 77 1.43 1.38 7.83
N LYS A 78 0.72 2.28 8.53
CA LYS A 78 -0.68 2.65 8.21
C LYS A 78 -0.78 3.57 6.99
N LYS A 79 0.30 4.30 6.69
CA LYS A 79 0.40 5.21 5.55
C LYS A 79 0.75 4.49 4.25
N ASP A 80 1.60 3.46 4.31
CA ASP A 80 2.04 2.75 3.11
C ASP A 80 0.96 1.79 2.57
N HIS A 81 0.61 1.99 1.30
CA HIS A 81 -0.42 1.21 0.61
C HIS A 81 -0.09 -0.28 0.55
N LEU A 82 1.13 -0.63 0.16
CA LEU A 82 1.52 -2.02 -0.05
C LEU A 82 1.57 -2.78 1.28
N ILE A 83 2.01 -2.11 2.36
CA ILE A 83 1.99 -2.67 3.71
C ILE A 83 0.54 -2.92 4.18
N CYS A 84 -0.38 -2.01 3.90
CA CYS A 84 -1.79 -2.18 4.26
C CYS A 84 -2.48 -3.29 3.44
N GLU A 85 -2.17 -3.40 2.15
CA GLU A 85 -2.71 -4.50 1.34
C GLU A 85 -2.16 -5.85 1.82
N PHE A 86 -0.88 -5.91 2.16
CA PHE A 86 -0.29 -7.08 2.80
C PHE A 86 -1.07 -7.48 4.05
N GLY A 87 -1.35 -6.53 4.95
CA GLY A 87 -2.15 -6.81 6.15
C GLY A 87 -3.55 -7.33 5.84
N THR A 88 -4.20 -6.74 4.83
CA THR A 88 -5.53 -7.12 4.37
C THR A 88 -5.55 -8.54 3.83
N ARG A 89 -4.62 -8.88 2.93
CA ARG A 89 -4.47 -10.22 2.36
C ARG A 89 -4.16 -11.26 3.44
N TYR A 90 -3.28 -10.91 4.38
CA TYR A 90 -2.90 -11.80 5.47
C TYR A 90 -4.09 -12.18 6.37
N LEU A 91 -4.95 -11.22 6.72
CA LEU A 91 -6.19 -11.45 7.49
C LEU A 91 -7.28 -12.21 6.71
N LYS A 92 -7.31 -12.09 5.38
CA LYS A 92 -8.24 -12.85 4.53
C LYS A 92 -7.88 -14.33 4.52
N THR A 93 -6.58 -14.64 4.46
CA THR A 93 -6.06 -16.00 4.55
C THR A 93 -6.21 -16.57 5.96
N HIS A 94 -5.97 -15.78 6.99
CA HIS A 94 -5.97 -16.24 8.38
C HIS A 94 -7.09 -15.57 9.19
N ARG A 95 -8.19 -16.30 9.41
CA ARG A 95 -9.43 -15.73 9.96
C ARG A 95 -9.46 -15.65 11.49
N GLU A 96 -8.63 -16.42 12.18
CA GLU A 96 -8.63 -16.50 13.65
C GLU A 96 -8.15 -15.21 14.32
N LYS A 97 -8.66 -14.93 15.52
CA LYS A 97 -8.39 -13.67 16.24
C LYS A 97 -6.92 -13.46 16.58
N HIS A 98 -6.17 -14.53 16.87
CA HIS A 98 -4.77 -14.41 17.26
C HIS A 98 -3.89 -13.84 16.12
N PHE A 99 -4.30 -14.03 14.86
CA PHE A 99 -3.61 -13.46 13.70
C PHE A 99 -3.71 -11.94 13.59
N ILE A 100 -4.59 -11.27 14.35
CA ILE A 100 -4.61 -9.80 14.44
C ILE A 100 -3.27 -9.29 14.96
N TYR A 101 -2.73 -9.89 16.03
CA TYR A 101 -1.45 -9.52 16.61
C TYR A 101 -0.27 -9.90 15.70
N VAL A 102 -0.36 -11.05 15.02
CA VAL A 102 0.65 -11.48 14.03
C VAL A 102 0.69 -10.50 12.85
N THR A 103 -0.48 -10.08 12.35
CA THR A 103 -0.61 -9.09 11.28
C THR A 103 0.01 -7.76 11.71
N SER A 104 -0.34 -7.28 12.91
CA SER A 104 0.24 -6.05 13.49
C SER A 104 1.77 -6.12 13.54
N ARG A 105 2.34 -7.23 14.03
CA ARG A 105 3.79 -7.44 14.08
C ARG A 105 4.41 -7.39 12.67
N LYS A 106 3.87 -8.15 11.71
CA LYS A 106 4.42 -8.24 10.35
C LYS A 106 4.35 -6.90 9.61
N MET A 107 3.24 -6.17 9.71
CA MET A 107 3.13 -4.83 9.13
C MET A 107 4.16 -3.86 9.73
N ARG A 108 4.41 -3.95 11.04
CA ARG A 108 5.44 -3.13 11.69
C ARG A 108 6.86 -3.54 11.31
N GLU A 109 7.12 -4.83 11.09
CA GLU A 109 8.41 -5.32 10.56
C GLU A 109 8.68 -4.76 9.16
N LEU A 110 7.69 -4.79 8.26
CA LEU A 110 7.79 -4.18 6.93
C LEU A 110 8.04 -2.67 7.00
N SER A 111 7.36 -1.97 7.91
CA SER A 111 7.57 -0.54 8.07
C SER A 111 8.95 -0.19 8.64
N LYS A 112 9.46 -0.96 9.62
CA LYS A 112 10.84 -0.80 10.09
C LYS A 112 11.83 -0.95 8.95
N MET A 113 11.62 -1.95 8.10
CA MET A 113 12.46 -2.17 6.93
C MET A 113 12.45 -0.97 5.99
N LEU A 114 11.26 -0.45 5.65
CA LEU A 114 11.12 0.74 4.82
C LEU A 114 11.81 1.97 5.44
N ILE A 115 11.67 2.17 6.75
CA ILE A 115 12.32 3.27 7.46
C ILE A 115 13.85 3.15 7.37
N GLU A 116 14.42 1.96 7.55
CA GLU A 116 15.88 1.79 7.44
C GLU A 116 16.39 1.91 6.01
N MET A 117 15.67 1.38 5.02
CA MET A 117 16.03 1.58 3.61
C MET A 117 16.08 3.07 3.26
N ARG A 118 15.13 3.87 3.78
CA ARG A 118 15.11 5.34 3.59
C ARG A 118 16.30 6.07 4.21
N LYS A 119 16.91 5.51 5.27
CA LYS A 119 18.12 6.12 5.84
C LYS A 119 19.34 5.91 4.95
N ILE A 120 19.35 4.83 4.18
CA ILE A 120 20.43 4.52 3.22
C ILE A 120 20.17 5.26 1.91
N GLU A 121 18.93 5.25 1.43
CA GLU A 121 18.53 5.84 0.15
C GLU A 121 17.25 6.66 0.30
N PRO A 122 17.38 7.99 0.48
CA PRO A 122 16.25 8.89 0.71
C PRO A 122 15.25 8.99 -0.45
N THR A 123 15.61 8.58 -1.67
CA THR A 123 14.68 8.59 -2.81
C THR A 123 13.55 7.56 -2.68
N ILE A 124 13.65 6.61 -1.75
CA ILE A 124 12.63 5.60 -1.50
C ILE A 124 11.45 6.22 -0.73
N THR A 125 10.29 6.35 -1.38
CA THR A 125 9.10 6.95 -0.76
C THR A 125 8.09 5.95 -0.26
N THR A 126 8.00 4.77 -0.87
CA THR A 126 7.05 3.70 -0.52
C THR A 126 7.70 2.34 -0.57
N LEU A 127 7.13 1.34 0.11
CA LEU A 127 7.58 -0.05 0.00
C LEU A 127 7.50 -0.53 -1.45
N LEU A 128 6.46 -0.15 -2.20
CA LEU A 128 6.37 -0.50 -3.62
C LEU A 128 7.55 0.04 -4.44
N SER A 129 7.94 1.31 -4.21
CA SER A 129 9.07 1.91 -4.91
C SER A 129 10.42 1.24 -4.58
N SER A 130 10.53 0.68 -3.38
CA SER A 130 11.75 -0.01 -2.92
C SER A 130 11.89 -1.42 -3.48
N LEU A 131 10.85 -2.01 -4.07
CA LEU A 131 10.89 -3.35 -4.68
C LEU A 131 11.59 -3.42 -6.04
N ARG A 132 12.12 -2.29 -6.54
CA ARG A 132 12.89 -2.30 -7.79
C ARG A 132 14.22 -3.04 -7.60
N PRO A 133 14.66 -3.89 -8.54
CA PRO A 133 15.89 -4.68 -8.39
C PRO A 133 17.14 -3.86 -8.04
N ARG A 134 17.23 -2.62 -8.54
CA ARG A 134 18.33 -1.68 -8.22
C ARG A 134 18.51 -1.39 -6.73
N TYR A 135 17.47 -1.60 -5.91
CA TYR A 135 17.50 -1.37 -4.46
C TYR A 135 17.72 -2.66 -3.67
N PHE A 136 18.01 -3.79 -4.32
CA PHE A 136 18.21 -5.07 -3.66
C PHE A 136 19.37 -5.04 -2.66
N GLU A 137 20.52 -4.47 -3.05
CA GLU A 137 21.67 -4.31 -2.15
C GLU A 137 21.31 -3.46 -0.92
N ILE A 138 20.49 -2.42 -1.10
CA ILE A 138 20.00 -1.56 -0.02
C ILE A 138 19.11 -2.34 0.93
N PHE A 139 18.30 -3.26 0.39
CA PHE A 139 17.48 -4.15 1.20
C PHE A 139 18.35 -5.13 2.01
N VAL A 140 19.39 -5.71 1.42
CA VAL A 140 20.32 -6.60 2.14
C VAL A 140 21.00 -5.83 3.27
N GLU A 141 21.52 -4.64 2.99
CA GLU A 141 22.19 -3.79 3.96
C GLU A 141 21.26 -3.35 5.10
N ALA A 142 20.05 -2.87 4.78
CA ALA A 142 19.07 -2.51 5.81
C ALA A 142 18.66 -3.74 6.67
N THR A 143 18.59 -4.94 6.09
CA THR A 143 18.29 -6.16 6.83
C THR A 143 19.41 -6.47 7.82
N LYS A 144 20.67 -6.38 7.41
CA LYS A 144 21.84 -6.57 8.28
C LYS A 144 21.83 -5.58 9.46
N ARG A 145 21.52 -4.30 9.20
CA ARG A 145 21.40 -3.27 10.25
C ARG A 145 20.31 -3.59 11.28
N ILE A 146 19.11 -3.98 10.83
CA ILE A 146 18.00 -4.28 11.74
C ILE A 146 18.27 -5.57 12.53
N ALA A 147 18.78 -6.60 11.85
CA ALA A 147 19.09 -7.88 12.46
C ALA A 147 20.36 -7.85 13.33
N LYS A 148 21.04 -6.70 13.40
CA LYS A 148 22.31 -6.48 14.11
C LYS A 148 23.31 -7.58 13.77
N TYR A 149 23.62 -7.66 12.49
CA TYR A 149 24.65 -8.54 11.95
C TYR A 149 26.03 -8.12 12.45
N ASP A 150 26.78 -9.06 12.98
CA ASP A 150 28.18 -8.90 13.39
C ASP A 150 29.07 -9.45 12.27
N SER A 151 29.82 -8.56 11.60
CA SER A 151 30.71 -8.92 10.48
C SER A 151 31.96 -9.67 10.91
N GLU A 152 32.38 -9.57 12.17
CA GLU A 152 33.57 -10.27 12.67
C GLU A 152 33.25 -11.73 13.01
N LYS A 153 32.02 -11.98 13.48
CA LYS A 153 31.56 -13.31 13.90
C LYS A 153 30.68 -14.02 12.88
N ASP A 154 30.26 -13.33 11.81
CA ASP A 154 29.29 -13.80 10.81
C ASP A 154 27.96 -14.28 11.42
N VAL A 155 27.47 -13.58 12.45
CA VAL A 155 26.27 -13.97 13.21
C VAL A 155 25.27 -12.82 13.28
N TYR A 156 23.98 -13.16 13.15
CA TYR A 156 22.88 -12.23 13.38
C TYR A 156 22.42 -12.30 14.84
N SER A 157 22.27 -11.15 15.49
CA SER A 157 21.66 -11.11 16.83
C SER A 157 20.15 -11.34 16.80
N SER A 158 19.49 -11.08 15.65
CA SER A 158 18.06 -11.37 15.44
C SER A 158 17.84 -12.13 14.12
N PRO A 159 18.24 -13.41 14.05
CA PRO A 159 18.11 -14.21 12.81
C PRO A 159 16.64 -14.42 12.43
N THR A 160 15.75 -14.49 13.42
CA THR A 160 14.30 -14.61 13.20
C THR A 160 13.73 -13.42 12.44
N PHE A 161 14.23 -12.20 12.67
CA PHE A 161 13.80 -11.03 11.91
C PHE A 161 14.19 -11.16 10.43
N ALA A 162 15.45 -11.52 10.16
CA ALA A 162 15.96 -11.69 8.80
C ALA A 162 15.14 -12.75 8.03
N MET A 163 14.82 -13.88 8.66
CA MET A 163 14.01 -14.91 8.01
C MET A 163 12.55 -14.46 7.75
N ASN A 164 11.94 -13.79 8.73
CA ASN A 164 10.55 -13.33 8.63
C ASN A 164 10.36 -12.22 7.61
N ILE A 165 11.31 -11.30 7.49
CA ILE A 165 11.19 -10.15 6.58
C ILE A 165 11.28 -10.60 5.13
N VAL A 166 12.16 -11.56 4.79
CA VAL A 166 12.24 -12.10 3.42
C VAL A 166 10.91 -12.74 3.00
N THR A 167 10.30 -13.53 3.88
CA THR A 167 9.00 -14.17 3.59
C THR A 167 7.91 -13.13 3.39
N SER A 168 7.87 -12.10 4.24
CA SER A 168 6.87 -11.03 4.14
C SER A 168 7.08 -10.18 2.88
N LEU A 169 8.34 -9.94 2.50
CA LEU A 169 8.69 -9.20 1.28
C LEU A 169 8.26 -9.96 0.02
N LYS A 170 8.49 -11.28 -0.05
CA LYS A 170 8.02 -12.11 -1.18
C LYS A 170 6.52 -11.95 -1.39
N GLN A 171 5.74 -12.01 -0.31
CA GLN A 171 4.30 -11.77 -0.38
C GLN A 171 3.94 -10.35 -0.85
N CYS A 172 4.71 -9.34 -0.43
CA CYS A 172 4.56 -7.98 -0.95
C CYS A 172 4.86 -7.89 -2.45
N CYS A 173 5.88 -8.60 -2.96
CA CYS A 173 6.14 -8.70 -4.40
C CYS A 173 4.97 -9.33 -5.15
N ASP A 174 4.42 -10.44 -4.64
CA ASP A 174 3.26 -11.10 -5.27
C ASP A 174 2.03 -10.17 -5.34
N ILE A 175 1.79 -9.41 -4.27
CA ILE A 175 0.74 -8.40 -4.22
C ILE A 175 1.02 -7.28 -5.23
N ALA A 176 2.24 -6.77 -5.29
CA ALA A 176 2.64 -5.72 -6.23
C ALA A 176 2.46 -6.17 -7.69
N ILE A 177 2.89 -7.39 -8.01
CA ILE A 177 2.71 -8.01 -9.32
C ILE A 177 1.22 -8.11 -9.67
N THR A 178 0.40 -8.59 -8.74
CA THR A 178 -1.06 -8.68 -8.92
C THR A 178 -1.67 -7.31 -9.22
N PHE A 179 -1.23 -6.26 -8.53
CA PHE A 179 -1.69 -4.89 -8.79
C PHE A 179 -1.33 -4.40 -10.18
N ILE A 180 -0.07 -4.62 -10.61
CA ILE A 180 0.40 -4.20 -11.93
C ILE A 180 -0.42 -4.87 -13.03
N TYR A 181 -0.59 -6.20 -12.96
CA TYR A 181 -1.37 -6.93 -13.95
C TYR A 181 -2.84 -6.52 -13.99
N THR A 182 -3.50 -6.39 -12.84
CA THR A 182 -4.91 -6.00 -12.77
C THR A 182 -5.15 -4.62 -13.41
N LYS A 183 -4.20 -3.69 -13.21
CA LYS A 183 -4.29 -2.35 -13.78
C LYS A 183 -3.97 -2.32 -15.27
N MET A 184 -2.96 -3.06 -15.73
CA MET A 184 -2.68 -3.20 -17.16
C MET A 184 -3.89 -3.73 -17.93
N TRP A 185 -4.56 -4.75 -17.40
CA TRP A 185 -5.79 -5.30 -18.00
C TRP A 185 -6.95 -4.30 -18.02
N GLN A 186 -7.18 -3.54 -16.93
CA GLN A 186 -8.19 -2.49 -16.92
C GLN A 186 -7.92 -1.40 -17.96
N THR A 187 -6.64 -1.05 -18.15
CA THR A 187 -6.24 -0.03 -19.13
C THR A 187 -6.43 -0.53 -20.56
N LEU A 188 -6.08 -1.79 -20.82
CA LEU A 188 -6.27 -2.45 -22.12
C LEU A 188 -7.75 -2.63 -22.48
N LEU A 189 -8.60 -3.02 -21.52
CA LEU A 189 -10.05 -3.11 -21.72
C LEU A 189 -10.69 -1.77 -22.03
N CYS A 190 -10.17 -0.68 -21.46
CA CYS A 190 -10.63 0.68 -21.74
C CYS A 190 -10.20 1.16 -23.15
N LEU A 191 -9.03 0.72 -23.63
CA LEU A 191 -8.52 1.03 -24.96
C LEU A 191 -9.19 0.23 -26.08
N GLN A 192 -9.78 -0.93 -25.80
CA GLN A 192 -10.55 -1.72 -26.79
C GLN A 192 -12.03 -1.34 -26.89
N GLN A 193 -12.50 -0.34 -26.14
CA GLN A 193 -13.88 0.18 -26.20
C GLN A 193 -13.98 1.52 -26.96
N HIS A 194 -12.91 1.95 -27.63
CA HIS A 194 -12.86 3.06 -28.58
C HIS A 194 -12.35 2.56 -29.93
#